data_AF-A0A2T5GYM9-F1
#
_entry.id   AF-A0A2T5GYM9-F1
#
_cell.length_a   1.000
_cell.length_b   1.000
_cell.length_c   1.000
_cell.angle_alpha   90.00
_cell.angle_beta   90.00
_cell.angle_gamma   90.00
#
_symmetry.space_group_name_H-M   'P 1'
#
loop_
_entity.id
_entity.type
_entity.pdbx_description
1 polymer ?
#
loop_
_entity_poly.entity_id
_entity_poly.type
_entity_poly.pdbx_seq_one_letter_code
_entity_poly.pdbx_strand_id
1 'polypeptide(L)' 'MISPAPSASRIERYAAEVAAAHDVEPDDVMGSARTVAIVHARWAMWKRLFDEGFSTSSIARAVGRHHTTVMHALKK' A
#
# COMPACT_ATOMS: atom_id res chain seq x y z
N MET A 1 14.95 7.57 14.87
CA MET A 1 13.60 7.16 15.32
C MET A 1 13.14 6.00 14.45
N ILE A 2 12.82 4.85 15.04
CA ILE A 2 12.22 3.73 14.31
C ILE A 2 10.72 4.03 14.24
N SER A 3 10.21 4.52 13.09
CA SER A 3 8.75 4.66 12.93
C SER A 3 8.11 3.28 12.97
N PRO A 4 7.03 3.08 13.73
CA PRO A 4 6.35 1.79 13.80
C PRO A 4 5.79 1.42 12.42
N ALA A 5 5.87 0.15 12.06
CA ALA A 5 5.19 -0.36 10.87
C ALA A 5 3.67 -0.40 11.09
N PRO A 6 2.85 -0.22 10.04
CA PRO A 6 1.41 -0.47 10.15
C PRO A 6 1.14 -1.92 10.54
N SER A 7 0.09 -2.16 11.32
CA SER A 7 -0.33 -3.52 11.71
C SER A 7 -0.90 -4.29 10.52
N ALA A 8 -0.79 -5.62 10.54
CA ALA A 8 -1.36 -6.48 9.51
C ALA A 8 -2.86 -6.25 9.31
N SER A 9 -3.62 -6.18 10.41
CA SER A 9 -5.06 -5.88 10.38
C SER A 9 -5.41 -4.54 9.72
N ARG A 10 -4.53 -3.53 9.83
CA ARG A 10 -4.72 -2.23 9.19
C ARG A 10 -4.46 -2.32 7.69
N ILE A 11 -3.43 -3.06 7.30
CA ILE A 11 -3.09 -3.29 5.90
C ILE A 11 -4.20 -4.06 5.20
N GLU A 12 -4.67 -5.16 5.80
CA GLU A 12 -5.77 -5.97 5.26
C GLU A 12 -7.03 -5.14 5.06
N ARG A 13 -7.40 -4.33 6.06
CA ARG A 13 -8.54 -3.42 5.97
C ARG A 13 -8.39 -2.45 4.80
N TYR A 14 -7.24 -1.80 4.66
CA TYR A 14 -7.05 -0.82 3.58
C TYR A 14 -6.91 -1.46 2.21
N ALA A 15 -6.31 -2.65 2.14
CA ALA A 15 -6.29 -3.44 0.91
C ALA A 15 -7.72 -3.76 0.46
N ALA A 16 -8.60 -4.19 1.37
CA ALA A 16 -10.00 -4.46 1.04
C ALA A 16 -10.76 -3.19 0.61
N GLU A 17 -10.57 -2.07 1.31
CA GLU A 17 -11.23 -0.80 0.97
C GLU A 17 -10.81 -0.27 -0.41
N VAL A 18 -9.51 -0.30 -0.74
CA VAL A 18 -9.05 0.15 -2.07
C VAL A 18 -9.37 -0.87 -3.16
N ALA A 19 -9.39 -2.16 -2.84
CA ALA A 19 -9.78 -3.21 -3.78
C ALA A 19 -11.22 -2.98 -4.29
N ALA A 20 -12.14 -2.75 -3.35
CA ALA A 20 -13.53 -2.40 -3.67
C ALA A 20 -13.65 -1.10 -4.48
N ALA A 21 -12.86 -0.08 -4.17
CA ALA A 21 -12.89 1.20 -4.89
C ALA A 21 -12.34 1.10 -6.33
N HIS A 22 -11.54 0.08 -6.63
CA HIS A 22 -10.85 -0.09 -7.91
C HIS A 22 -11.31 -1.33 -8.70
N ASP A 23 -12.35 -2.03 -8.24
CA ASP A 23 -12.91 -3.24 -8.85
C ASP A 23 -11.84 -4.34 -9.06
N VAL A 24 -11.06 -4.62 -8.01
CA VAL A 24 -10.04 -5.68 -7.97
C VAL A 24 -10.18 -6.50 -6.69
N GLU A 25 -9.50 -7.65 -6.59
CA GLU A 25 -9.48 -8.45 -5.37
C GLU A 25 -8.49 -7.90 -4.32
N PRO A 26 -8.77 -8.00 -3.01
CA PRO A 26 -7.82 -7.59 -1.97
C PRO A 26 -6.46 -8.29 -2.05
N ASP A 27 -6.47 -9.57 -2.44
CA ASP A 27 -5.25 -10.36 -2.63
C ASP A 27 -4.40 -9.82 -3.79
N ASP A 28 -5.01 -9.21 -4.81
CA ASP A 28 -4.28 -8.59 -5.92
C ASP A 28 -3.55 -7.31 -5.49
N VAL A 29 -4.18 -6.52 -4.60
CA VAL A 29 -3.57 -5.30 -4.03
C VAL A 29 -2.29 -5.66 -3.27
N MET A 30 -2.31 -6.77 -2.53
CA MET A 30 -1.16 -7.29 -1.78
C MET A 30 -0.20 -8.11 -2.65
N GLY A 31 -0.69 -8.66 -3.76
CA GLY A 31 0.02 -9.56 -4.66
C GLY A 31 1.04 -8.89 -5.58
N SER A 32 1.56 -9.67 -6.53
CA SER A 32 2.62 -9.26 -7.47
C SER A 32 2.11 -8.77 -8.82
N ALA A 33 0.83 -8.97 -9.13
CA ALA A 33 0.20 -8.52 -10.36
C ALA A 33 0.26 -6.99 -10.52
N ARG A 34 0.32 -6.54 -11.78
CA ARG A 34 0.59 -5.14 -12.14
C ARG A 34 -0.31 -4.61 -13.26
N THR A 35 -1.57 -5.01 -13.30
CA THR A 35 -2.55 -4.28 -14.14
C THR A 35 -2.67 -2.84 -13.64
N VAL A 36 -3.12 -1.93 -14.50
CA VAL A 36 -3.25 -0.50 -14.15
C VAL A 36 -4.15 -0.32 -12.92
N ALA A 37 -5.29 -1.03 -12.86
CA ALA A 37 -6.21 -0.98 -11.73
C ALA A 37 -5.56 -1.43 -10.42
N ILE A 38 -4.85 -2.57 -10.42
CA ILE A 38 -4.16 -3.11 -9.24
C ILE A 38 -3.06 -2.15 -8.76
N VAL A 39 -2.30 -1.57 -9.71
CA VAL A 39 -1.24 -0.61 -9.39
C VAL A 39 -1.82 0.63 -8.72
N HIS A 40 -2.90 1.20 -9.27
CA HIS A 40 -3.55 2.37 -8.69
C HIS A 40 -4.17 2.07 -7.31
N ALA A 41 -4.83 0.93 -7.15
CA ALA A 41 -5.35 0.50 -5.85
C ALA A 41 -4.24 0.42 -4.79
N ARG A 42 -3.11 -0.19 -5.15
CA ARG A 42 -1.94 -0.29 -4.25
C ARG A 42 -1.35 1.08 -3.90
N TRP A 43 -1.26 1.99 -4.87
CA TRP A 43 -0.81 3.36 -4.63
C TRP A 43 -1.74 4.10 -3.69
N ALA A 44 -3.06 3.97 -3.86
CA ALA A 44 -4.06 4.56 -2.97
C ALA A 44 -3.90 4.04 -1.53
N MET A 45 -3.68 2.74 -1.34
CA MET A 45 -3.42 2.16 -0.02
C MET A 45 -2.16 2.76 0.62
N TRP A 46 -1.06 2.86 -0.13
CA TRP A 46 0.19 3.42 0.38
C TRP A 46 0.09 4.91 0.68
N LYS A 47 -0.62 5.66 -0.17
CA LYS A 47 -0.92 7.08 0.04
C LYS A 47 -1.65 7.29 1.37
N ARG A 48 -2.68 6.48 1.64
CA ARG A 48 -3.43 6.56 2.90
C ARG A 48 -2.57 6.24 4.12
N LEU A 49 -1.75 5.20 4.06
CA LEU A 49 -0.81 4.89 5.15
C LEU A 49 0.19 6.04 5.37
N PHE A 50 0.69 6.63 4.29
CA PHE A 50 1.60 7.76 4.38
C PHE A 50 0.93 8.99 5.02
N ASP A 51 -0.32 9.27 4.64
CA ASP A 51 -1.12 10.38 5.17
C ASP A 51 -1.47 10.19 6.66
N GLU A 52 -1.45 8.95 7.16
CA GLU A 52 -1.55 8.63 8.60
C GLU A 52 -0.23 8.78 9.37
N GLY A 53 0.86 9.15 8.69
CA GLY A 53 2.17 9.39 9.30
C GLY A 53 3.13 8.21 9.26
N PHE A 54 2.79 7.11 8.55
CA PHE A 54 3.75 6.02 8.35
C PHE A 54 4.84 6.43 7.36
N SER A 55 6.10 6.13 7.69
CA SER A 55 7.22 6.41 6.79
C SER A 55 7.24 5.46 5.60
N THR A 56 7.80 5.88 4.46
CA THR A 56 7.91 5.06 3.26
C THR A 56 8.63 3.73 3.52
N SER A 57 9.68 3.74 4.33
CA SER A 57 10.41 2.53 4.75
C SER A 57 9.55 1.60 5.60
N SER A 58 8.71 2.13 6.49
CA SER A 58 7.81 1.33 7.33
C SER A 58 6.70 0.67 6.52
N ILE A 59 6.10 1.41 5.58
CA ILE A 59 5.11 0.90 4.62
C ILE A 59 5.74 -0.20 3.77
N ALA A 60 6.91 0.08 3.19
CA ALA A 60 7.63 -0.85 2.32
C ALA A 60 7.94 -2.18 3.01
N ARG A 61 8.39 -2.13 4.28
CA ARG A 61 8.60 -3.34 5.09
C ARG A 61 7.31 -4.12 5.30
N ALA A 62 6.22 -3.42 5.60
CA ALA A 62 4.95 -4.04 5.90
C ALA A 62 4.28 -4.69 4.67
N VAL A 63 4.49 -4.12 3.48
CA VAL A 63 3.94 -4.65 2.21
C VAL A 63 4.93 -5.50 1.41
N GLY A 64 6.12 -5.79 1.95
CA GLY A 64 7.15 -6.59 1.28
C GLY A 64 7.71 -5.97 0.00
N ARG A 65 7.85 -4.64 -0.06
CA ARG A 65 8.37 -3.89 -1.22
C ARG A 65 9.62 -3.10 -0.89
N HIS A 66 10.32 -2.65 -1.94
CA HIS A 66 11.42 -1.71 -1.78
C HIS A 66 10.88 -0.30 -1.52
N HIS A 67 11.53 0.43 -0.61
CA HIS A 67 11.08 1.77 -0.20
C HIS A 67 11.02 2.77 -1.37
N THR A 68 11.91 2.65 -2.36
CA THR A 68 11.88 3.51 -3.56
C THR A 68 10.64 3.25 -4.42
N THR A 69 10.07 2.04 -4.41
CA THR A 69 8.81 1.73 -5.11
C THR A 69 7.65 2.48 -4.46
N VAL A 70 7.61 2.52 -3.13
CA VAL A 70 6.62 3.31 -2.38
C VAL A 70 6.81 4.80 -2.66
N MET A 71 8.05 5.30 -2.65
CA MET A 71 8.34 6.69 -2.99
C MET A 71 7.91 7.05 -4.42
N HIS A 72 8.12 6.16 -5.38
CA HIS A 72 7.70 6.38 -6.76
C HIS A 72 6.18 6.51 -6.85
N ALA A 73 5.45 5.62 -6.19
CA ALA A 73 3.99 5.66 -6.13
C ALA A 73 3.46 6.95 -5.50
N LEU A 74 4.05 7.42 -4.39
CA LEU A 74 3.60 8.63 -3.68
C LEU A 74 3.88 9.93 -4.45
N LYS A 75 4.71 9.89 -5.48
CA LYS A 75 4.98 11.03 -6.38
C LYS A 75 4.04 11.09 -7.59
N LYS A 76 3.25 10.03 -7.81
CA LYS A 76 2.26 9.95 -8.90
C LYS A 76 0.93 10.48 -8.41
#